data_AF-A0A8H5FIQ7-F1
#
_entry.id   AF-A0A8H5FIQ7-F1
#
_cell.length_a   1.000
_cell.length_b   1.000
_cell.length_c   1.000
_cell.angle_alpha   90.00
_cell.angle_beta   90.00
_cell.angle_gamma   90.00
#
_symmetry.space_group_name_H-M   'P 1'
#
loop_
_entity.id
_entity.type
_entity.pdbx_description
1 polymer ?
#
loop_
_entity_poly.entity_id
_entity_poly.type
_entity_poly.pdbx_seq_one_letter_code
_entity_poly.pdbx_strand_id
1 'polypeptide(L)'
;MSTHSRLVGLGDDYNAIFPFSTLSDKELSPFWPDRGYSSHRSIYQSSQTSFKNPTSPALMARTDVCPLRFIDVSTLRLVEFSKEEIIPPYAILSHRWTEEEVVYKEFLNPEESRTKMGYQKILGACRQALQDDIHLIWVDTCCINQGDPADIAANITSMYAYYQNAEVCYVYLNDVIKRRDICYGRNEFGQMGSDWLKRGWTMQELIAPRTVIFFNQHWMYLGDKHQLREGVSAITYIPLSILSGEQSLQDIDDLTRMSWATNRVTTKPQDKAYCLQGLFGVTLVPDYEEDMARSFNRLGEVLCDAHPELIERLGIPQNFFDNPGEYEKSFYDFAWDKSAEIWYEMYAESRNRGHIKGFDNYDEGSLLSSRY
;
A
#
# COMPACT_ATOMS: atom_id res chain seq x y z
N MET A 1 -55.87 8.88 39.14
CA MET A 1 -55.62 7.75 40.06
C MET A 1 -54.40 7.01 39.53
N SER A 2 -53.20 7.38 39.99
CA SER A 2 -52.40 6.67 41.02
C SER A 2 -51.83 5.35 40.46
N THR A 3 -50.59 5.32 39.95
CA THR A 3 -49.26 5.17 40.61
C THR A 3 -48.99 3.81 41.28
N HIS A 4 -48.06 3.04 40.71
CA HIS A 4 -46.81 2.51 41.33
C HIS A 4 -46.15 1.50 40.34
N SER A 5 -45.02 1.77 39.68
CA SER A 5 -43.62 1.88 40.13
C SER A 5 -43.04 0.63 40.81
N ARG A 6 -42.14 -0.07 40.10
CA ARG A 6 -40.89 -0.63 40.66
C ARG A 6 -39.75 -0.41 39.65
N LEU A 7 -38.78 0.38 40.10
CA LEU A 7 -37.45 0.60 39.53
C LEU A 7 -36.43 -0.31 40.24
N VAL A 8 -35.20 -0.28 39.69
CA VAL A 8 -33.90 -0.77 40.19
C VAL A 8 -33.50 -2.14 39.58
N GLY A 9 -32.37 -2.29 38.88
CA GLY A 9 -31.10 -1.56 39.01
C GLY A 9 -30.51 -0.91 37.77
N LEU A 10 -29.83 0.21 38.05
CA LEU A 10 -28.92 0.99 37.22
C LEU A 10 -27.51 0.41 37.27
N GLY A 11 -26.76 0.68 36.20
CA GLY A 11 -25.31 0.54 36.08
C GLY A 11 -24.86 1.25 34.80
N ASP A 12 -24.92 2.59 34.85
CA ASP A 12 -24.08 3.62 34.20
C ASP A 12 -23.41 3.28 32.85
N ASP A 13 -23.93 3.83 31.75
CA ASP A 13 -23.54 5.12 31.12
C ASP A 13 -22.23 5.06 30.32
N TYR A 14 -22.36 4.99 28.99
CA TYR A 14 -21.82 6.00 28.05
C TYR A 14 -22.68 6.01 26.78
N ASN A 15 -23.59 6.98 26.72
CA ASN A 15 -24.15 7.48 25.47
C ASN A 15 -23.10 8.33 24.76
N ALA A 16 -22.80 8.00 23.50
CA ALA A 16 -22.42 8.97 22.48
C ALA A 16 -22.81 8.39 21.10
N ILE A 17 -23.99 8.79 20.62
CA ILE A 17 -24.37 8.77 19.19
C ILE A 17 -23.72 10.00 18.55
N PHE A 18 -23.23 9.94 17.31
CA PHE A 18 -23.36 11.02 16.29
C PHE A 18 -22.96 10.50 14.89
N PRO A 19 -23.40 11.14 13.78
CA PRO A 19 -24.36 10.50 12.88
C PRO A 19 -23.79 10.11 11.50
N PHE A 20 -24.18 8.93 11.04
CA PHE A 20 -24.14 8.58 9.63
C PHE A 20 -25.01 9.57 8.83
N SER A 21 -24.51 10.04 7.69
CA SER A 21 -25.27 10.80 6.68
C SER A 21 -26.75 10.41 6.64
N THR A 22 -27.64 11.40 6.76
CA THR A 22 -29.10 11.22 6.68
C THR A 22 -29.60 11.10 5.23
N LEU A 23 -28.71 11.18 4.24
CA LEU A 23 -29.11 11.15 2.84
C LEU A 23 -29.37 9.72 2.38
N SER A 24 -30.60 9.47 1.96
CA SER A 24 -31.05 8.25 1.30
C SER A 24 -30.43 8.11 -0.11
N ASP A 25 -30.41 6.89 -0.64
CA ASP A 25 -29.97 6.60 -2.02
C ASP A 25 -30.68 7.45 -3.07
N LYS A 26 -31.90 7.93 -2.76
CA LYS A 26 -32.69 8.80 -3.64
C LYS A 26 -32.19 10.24 -3.66
N GLU A 27 -31.53 10.71 -2.59
CA GLU A 27 -30.97 12.06 -2.48
C GLU A 27 -29.58 12.17 -3.09
N LEU A 28 -28.84 11.06 -3.13
CA LEU A 28 -27.54 10.97 -3.79
C LEU A 28 -27.67 10.70 -5.31
N SER A 29 -28.87 10.29 -5.77
CA SER A 29 -29.20 9.96 -7.17
C SER A 29 -28.75 10.99 -8.22
N PRO A 30 -28.81 12.31 -7.98
CA PRO A 30 -28.42 13.33 -8.95
C PRO A 30 -26.91 13.45 -9.17
N PHE A 31 -26.07 12.86 -8.30
CA PHE A 31 -24.61 12.91 -8.41
C PHE A 31 -24.02 11.71 -9.17
N TRP A 32 -24.85 10.76 -9.60
CA TRP A 32 -24.44 9.62 -10.42
C TRP A 32 -24.90 9.77 -11.86
N PRO A 33 -24.00 9.77 -12.85
CA PRO A 33 -24.39 9.66 -14.24
C PRO A 33 -24.75 8.20 -14.55
N ASP A 34 -26.06 7.92 -14.50
CA ASP A 34 -26.81 6.78 -15.06
C ASP A 34 -26.36 5.31 -14.81
N ARG A 35 -27.27 4.59 -14.12
CA ARG A 35 -27.55 3.14 -14.07
C ARG A 35 -26.40 2.16 -13.73
N GLY A 36 -26.40 1.72 -12.46
CA GLY A 36 -25.76 0.47 -12.03
C GLY A 36 -24.80 0.60 -10.83
N TYR A 37 -24.69 1.79 -10.25
CA TYR A 37 -23.70 2.08 -9.21
C TYR A 37 -24.29 1.89 -7.82
N SER A 38 -23.54 1.18 -6.95
CA SER A 38 -23.83 1.06 -5.53
C SER A 38 -22.60 1.52 -4.77
N SER A 39 -22.79 2.37 -3.75
CA SER A 39 -21.71 2.72 -2.83
C SER A 39 -21.22 1.44 -2.13
N HIS A 40 -19.94 1.38 -1.75
CA HIS A 40 -19.44 0.21 -1.01
C HIS A 40 -20.21 0.04 0.32
N ARG A 41 -20.72 1.12 0.94
CA ARG A 41 -21.67 1.07 2.07
C ARG A 41 -22.93 0.25 1.78
N SER A 42 -23.49 0.33 0.57
CA SER A 42 -24.65 -0.47 0.13
C SER A 42 -24.31 -1.97 0.00
N ILE A 43 -23.06 -2.29 -0.38
CA ILE A 43 -22.53 -3.66 -0.41
C ILE A 43 -22.35 -4.20 1.02
N TYR A 44 -21.87 -3.36 1.95
CA TYR A 44 -21.70 -3.73 3.37
C TYR A 44 -23.03 -3.96 4.11
N GLN A 45 -24.13 -3.31 3.71
CA GLN A 45 -25.44 -3.50 4.35
C GLN A 45 -26.21 -4.73 3.85
N SER A 46 -25.91 -5.25 2.66
CA SER A 46 -26.76 -6.26 1.99
C SER A 46 -26.29 -7.72 2.10
N SER A 47 -25.14 -8.01 2.74
CA SER A 47 -24.75 -9.40 3.02
C SER A 47 -23.88 -9.52 4.27
N GLN A 48 -24.20 -10.56 5.07
CA GLN A 48 -23.52 -11.09 6.26
C GLN A 48 -22.20 -10.45 6.69
N THR A 49 -22.22 -9.89 7.91
CA THR A 49 -21.12 -9.72 8.88
C THR A 49 -19.73 -9.49 8.29
N SER A 50 -19.32 -8.22 8.33
CA SER A 50 -17.94 -7.74 8.49
C SER A 50 -16.99 -8.84 8.98
N PHE A 51 -16.27 -9.47 8.05
CA PHE A 51 -14.95 -9.97 8.38
C PHE A 51 -14.10 -8.72 8.62
N LYS A 52 -13.92 -8.36 9.90
CA LYS A 52 -12.84 -7.47 10.29
C LYS A 52 -11.58 -8.07 9.68
N ASN A 53 -11.00 -7.38 8.70
CA ASN A 53 -9.80 -7.78 7.96
C ASN A 53 -8.61 -7.46 8.87
N PRO A 54 -8.14 -8.38 9.73
CA PRO A 54 -7.18 -8.03 10.75
C PRO A 54 -5.80 -8.29 10.15
N THR A 55 -5.21 -7.37 9.36
CA THR A 55 -3.83 -7.61 8.92
C THR A 55 -2.93 -7.87 10.12
N SER A 56 -2.10 -8.91 10.00
CA SER A 56 -1.02 -9.33 10.89
C SER A 56 -1.36 -9.29 12.38
N PRO A 57 -1.52 -10.43 13.08
CA PRO A 57 -1.76 -10.44 14.53
C PRO A 57 -0.70 -9.65 15.33
N ALA A 58 0.51 -9.46 14.76
CA ALA A 58 1.52 -8.54 15.28
C ALA A 58 1.78 -7.35 14.34
N LEU A 59 1.76 -6.15 14.89
CA LEU A 59 2.13 -4.91 14.19
C LEU A 59 3.64 -4.86 13.92
N MET A 60 4.04 -4.29 12.78
CA MET A 60 5.46 -4.09 12.41
C MET A 60 5.96 -2.70 12.79
N ALA A 61 5.06 -1.72 12.86
CA ALA A 61 5.38 -0.37 13.29
C ALA A 61 4.59 0.02 14.55
N ARG A 62 5.10 1.01 15.28
CA ARG A 62 4.37 1.63 16.39
C ARG A 62 3.07 2.29 15.89
N THR A 63 2.03 2.26 16.73
CA THR A 63 0.70 2.81 16.41
C THR A 63 0.59 4.33 16.53
N ASP A 64 1.59 4.98 17.13
CA ASP A 64 1.63 6.42 17.33
C ASP A 64 2.45 7.17 16.26
N VAL A 65 2.95 6.44 15.26
CA VAL A 65 3.65 7.03 14.11
C VAL A 65 2.64 7.28 13.00
N CYS A 66 2.28 8.54 12.80
CA CYS A 66 1.35 9.02 11.79
C CYS A 66 1.99 10.17 10.98
N PRO A 67 1.50 10.46 9.76
CA PRO A 67 1.89 11.67 9.07
C PRO A 67 1.56 12.91 9.91
N LEU A 68 2.33 13.98 9.72
CA LEU A 68 2.04 15.27 10.36
C LEU A 68 1.35 16.25 9.42
N ARG A 69 1.21 15.90 8.14
CA ARG A 69 0.55 16.73 7.12
C ARG A 69 -0.51 15.92 6.40
N PHE A 70 -1.71 16.47 6.30
CA PHE A 70 -2.86 15.85 5.63
C PHE A 70 -3.57 16.85 4.74
N ILE A 71 -4.40 16.35 3.84
CA ILE A 71 -5.44 17.13 3.19
C ILE A 71 -6.70 17.02 4.06
N ASP A 72 -7.24 18.17 4.49
CA ASP A 72 -8.61 18.24 5.00
C ASP A 72 -9.56 18.05 3.82
N VAL A 73 -10.33 16.98 3.86
CA VAL A 73 -11.16 16.53 2.73
C VAL A 73 -12.33 17.48 2.42
N SER A 74 -12.74 18.30 3.39
CA SER A 74 -13.88 19.21 3.27
C SER A 74 -13.45 20.54 2.64
N THR A 75 -12.29 21.03 3.05
CA THR A 75 -11.74 22.31 2.62
C THR A 75 -10.76 22.19 1.45
N LEU A 76 -10.25 20.98 1.18
CA LEU A 76 -9.21 20.68 0.20
C LEU A 76 -7.93 21.50 0.44
N ARG A 77 -7.58 21.70 1.71
CA ARG A 77 -6.38 22.41 2.14
C ARG A 77 -5.46 21.49 2.93
N LEU A 78 -4.18 21.79 2.89
CA LEU A 78 -3.21 21.11 3.76
C LEU A 78 -3.39 21.59 5.19
N VAL A 79 -3.43 20.65 6.11
CA VAL A 79 -3.41 20.86 7.56
C VAL A 79 -2.17 20.18 8.12
N GLU A 80 -1.52 20.83 9.08
CA GLU A 80 -0.32 20.33 9.74
C GLU A 80 -0.57 20.20 11.24
N PHE A 81 -0.03 19.12 11.80
CA PHE A 81 -0.06 18.79 13.22
C PHE A 81 1.35 18.85 13.79
N SER A 82 1.46 19.26 15.05
CA SER A 82 2.66 19.10 15.85
C SER A 82 2.86 17.65 16.29
N LYS A 83 4.08 17.31 16.73
CA LYS A 83 4.42 15.93 17.12
C LYS A 83 3.71 15.48 18.40
N GLU A 84 3.24 16.44 19.19
CA GLU A 84 2.55 16.23 20.47
C GLU A 84 1.04 16.05 20.29
N GLU A 85 0.49 16.35 19.11
CA GLU A 85 -0.93 16.23 18.82
C GLU A 85 -1.34 14.79 18.50
N ILE A 86 -2.54 14.43 18.97
CA ILE A 86 -3.16 13.16 18.62
C ILE A 86 -3.78 13.31 17.23
N ILE A 87 -3.29 12.51 16.29
CA ILE A 87 -3.80 12.48 14.92
C ILE A 87 -5.14 11.72 14.90
N PRO A 88 -6.24 12.33 14.42
CA PRO A 88 -7.52 11.63 14.22
C PRO A 88 -7.43 10.51 13.16
N PRO A 89 -8.41 9.60 13.09
CA PRO A 89 -8.48 8.62 12.01
C PRO A 89 -8.38 9.28 10.63
N TYR A 90 -7.57 8.70 9.76
CA TYR A 90 -7.29 9.23 8.43
C TYR A 90 -7.31 8.14 7.37
N ALA A 91 -7.60 8.54 6.14
CA ALA A 91 -7.48 7.72 4.95
C ALA A 91 -6.10 7.93 4.33
N ILE A 92 -5.65 6.96 3.56
CA ILE A 92 -4.40 7.06 2.80
C ILE A 92 -4.63 6.68 1.34
N LEU A 93 -4.08 7.45 0.40
CA LEU A 93 -4.21 7.18 -1.03
C LEU A 93 -2.97 6.46 -1.55
N SER A 94 -3.15 5.21 -1.96
CA SER A 94 -2.19 4.44 -2.74
C SER A 94 -2.50 4.57 -4.23
N HIS A 95 -1.50 4.93 -5.02
CA HIS A 95 -1.68 5.13 -6.47
C HIS A 95 -0.35 5.08 -7.21
N ARG A 96 -0.41 4.92 -8.53
CA ARG A 96 0.74 5.10 -9.41
C ARG A 96 0.82 6.56 -9.88
N TRP A 97 1.99 7.17 -9.74
CA TRP A 97 2.24 8.50 -10.26
C TRP A 97 2.15 8.51 -11.80
N THR A 98 1.46 9.51 -12.33
CA THR A 98 1.25 9.74 -13.76
C THR A 98 1.99 11.00 -14.22
N GLU A 99 1.91 11.36 -15.51
CA GLU A 99 2.55 12.58 -16.02
C GLU A 99 1.90 13.86 -15.48
N GLU A 100 0.59 13.84 -15.21
CA GLU A 100 -0.18 14.98 -14.72
C GLU A 100 -0.41 14.94 -13.20
N GLU A 101 0.61 14.55 -12.44
CA GLU A 101 0.52 14.58 -10.98
C GLU A 101 0.50 15.99 -10.40
N VAL A 102 -0.13 16.11 -9.23
CA VAL A 102 -0.13 17.34 -8.43
C VAL A 102 0.79 17.14 -7.25
N VAL A 103 1.86 17.93 -7.22
CA VAL A 103 2.86 17.91 -6.14
C VAL A 103 2.54 18.93 -5.05
N TYR A 104 3.22 18.85 -3.90
CA TYR A 104 3.00 19.71 -2.72
C TYR A 104 2.82 21.20 -3.06
N LYS A 105 3.74 21.79 -3.83
CA LYS A 105 3.70 23.21 -4.20
C LYS A 105 2.50 23.59 -5.06
N GLU A 106 2.09 22.69 -5.95
CA GLU A 106 0.96 22.87 -6.85
C GLU A 106 -0.38 22.66 -6.14
N PHE A 107 -0.40 21.83 -5.09
CA PHE A 107 -1.60 21.63 -4.27
C PHE A 107 -1.87 22.83 -3.37
N LEU A 108 -0.82 23.49 -2.86
CA LEU A 108 -0.93 24.74 -2.10
C LEU A 108 -1.55 25.88 -2.93
N ASN A 109 -1.24 25.94 -4.23
CA ASN A 109 -1.71 27.00 -5.14
C ASN A 109 -2.36 26.38 -6.39
N PRO A 110 -3.61 25.89 -6.28
CA PRO A 110 -4.15 24.96 -7.27
C PRO A 110 -4.74 25.62 -8.53
N GLU A 111 -4.48 26.90 -8.79
CA GLU A 111 -5.11 27.63 -9.91
C GLU A 111 -4.87 26.95 -11.26
N GLU A 112 -3.62 26.56 -11.53
CA GLU A 112 -3.24 25.90 -12.78
C GLU A 112 -3.35 24.37 -12.70
N SER A 113 -3.31 23.79 -11.50
CA SER A 113 -3.27 22.34 -11.31
C SER A 113 -4.66 21.69 -11.23
N ARG A 114 -5.74 22.47 -11.04
CA ARG A 114 -7.14 21.97 -10.94
C ARG A 114 -7.59 21.13 -12.13
N THR A 115 -7.06 21.39 -13.32
CA THR A 115 -7.41 20.68 -14.54
C THR A 115 -6.61 19.39 -14.73
N LYS A 116 -5.51 19.20 -14.01
CA LYS A 116 -4.68 18.00 -14.09
C LYS A 116 -5.45 16.76 -13.63
N MET A 117 -5.20 15.64 -14.28
CA MET A 117 -5.77 14.35 -13.87
C MET A 117 -5.39 13.96 -12.43
N GLY A 118 -4.18 14.31 -11.98
CA GLY A 118 -3.76 14.12 -10.58
C GLY A 118 -4.65 14.86 -9.59
N TYR A 119 -5.13 16.07 -9.91
CA TYR A 119 -6.06 16.81 -9.06
C TYR A 119 -7.43 16.15 -9.00
N GLN A 120 -7.95 15.69 -10.14
CA GLN A 120 -9.24 14.99 -10.20
C GLN A 120 -9.22 13.68 -9.40
N LYS A 121 -8.09 12.96 -9.43
CA LYS A 121 -7.85 11.80 -8.56
C LYS A 121 -7.93 12.20 -7.09
N ILE A 122 -7.24 13.26 -6.66
CA ILE A 122 -7.28 13.73 -5.25
C ILE A 122 -8.71 14.11 -4.84
N LEU A 123 -9.46 14.80 -5.71
CA LEU A 123 -10.86 15.13 -5.45
C LEU A 123 -11.72 13.87 -5.26
N GLY A 124 -11.55 12.86 -6.10
CA GLY A 124 -12.25 11.59 -5.94
C GLY A 124 -11.90 10.89 -4.62
N ALA A 125 -10.63 10.91 -4.23
CA ALA A 125 -10.17 10.36 -2.96
C ALA A 125 -10.78 11.09 -1.75
N CYS A 126 -10.83 12.43 -1.78
CA CYS A 126 -11.46 13.23 -0.73
C CYS A 126 -12.98 12.99 -0.67
N ARG A 127 -13.65 12.86 -1.82
CA ARG A 127 -15.08 12.50 -1.87
C ARG A 127 -15.34 11.13 -1.25
N GLN A 128 -14.48 10.15 -1.55
CA GLN A 128 -14.60 8.82 -0.95
C GLN A 128 -14.35 8.87 0.56
N ALA A 129 -13.32 9.58 1.02
CA ALA A 129 -13.06 9.77 2.45
C ALA A 129 -14.25 10.42 3.19
N LEU A 130 -14.86 11.47 2.61
CA LEU A 130 -16.07 12.08 3.14
C LEU A 130 -17.25 11.11 3.20
N GLN A 131 -17.43 10.27 2.17
CA GLN A 131 -18.45 9.23 2.18
C GLN A 131 -18.23 8.21 3.28
N ASP A 132 -16.99 8.05 3.75
CA ASP A 132 -16.58 7.14 4.81
C ASP A 132 -16.47 7.79 6.18
N ASP A 133 -16.88 9.06 6.31
CA ASP A 133 -16.81 9.84 7.55
C ASP A 133 -15.37 10.04 8.05
N ILE A 134 -14.42 10.12 7.11
CA ILE A 134 -13.01 10.34 7.37
C ILE A 134 -12.63 11.73 6.85
N HIS A 135 -12.19 12.61 7.75
CA HIS A 135 -11.96 14.02 7.44
C HIS A 135 -10.52 14.37 7.03
N LEU A 136 -9.58 13.43 7.18
CA LEU A 136 -8.18 13.61 6.84
C LEU A 136 -7.77 12.55 5.84
N ILE A 137 -7.07 12.96 4.78
CA ILE A 137 -6.45 12.02 3.84
C ILE A 137 -4.99 12.38 3.61
N TRP A 138 -4.13 11.35 3.62
CA TRP A 138 -2.72 11.48 3.23
C TRP A 138 -2.53 11.05 1.77
N VAL A 139 -1.85 11.89 1.00
CA VAL A 139 -1.48 11.63 -0.40
C VAL A 139 -0.01 12.00 -0.54
N ASP A 140 0.87 11.04 -0.80
CA ASP A 140 2.33 11.23 -0.85
C ASP A 140 2.76 12.41 -1.75
N THR A 141 2.16 12.56 -2.93
CA THR A 141 2.48 13.66 -3.86
C THR A 141 2.17 15.04 -3.27
N CYS A 142 1.14 15.16 -2.43
CA CYS A 142 0.68 16.44 -1.88
C CYS A 142 1.09 16.69 -0.44
N CYS A 143 1.29 15.63 0.35
CA CYS A 143 1.57 15.71 1.78
C CYS A 143 3.07 15.65 2.08
N ILE A 144 3.92 15.26 1.13
CA ILE A 144 5.38 15.32 1.25
C ILE A 144 5.87 16.50 0.41
N ASN A 145 6.64 17.40 1.01
CA ASN A 145 7.30 18.46 0.26
C ASN A 145 8.54 17.89 -0.45
N GLN A 146 8.42 17.57 -1.74
CA GLN A 146 9.53 17.02 -2.53
C GLN A 146 10.71 18.00 -2.70
N GLY A 147 10.54 19.27 -2.32
CA GLY A 147 11.61 20.26 -2.29
C GLY A 147 12.40 20.30 -0.97
N ASP A 148 12.03 19.50 0.03
CA ASP A 148 12.69 19.44 1.33
C ASP A 148 13.20 18.02 1.62
N PRO A 149 14.52 17.77 1.51
CA PRO A 149 15.11 16.47 1.78
C PRO A 149 14.83 15.93 3.19
N ALA A 150 14.70 16.79 4.19
CA ALA A 150 14.39 16.36 5.55
C ALA A 150 12.94 15.87 5.67
N ASP A 151 12.01 16.51 4.96
CA ASP A 151 10.61 16.09 4.90
C ASP A 151 10.47 14.77 4.13
N ILE A 152 11.18 14.61 3.00
CA ILE A 152 11.25 13.33 2.26
C ILE A 152 11.77 12.23 3.18
N ALA A 153 12.90 12.47 3.85
CA ALA A 153 13.51 11.48 4.73
C ALA A 153 12.55 11.05 5.86
N ALA A 154 11.90 12.01 6.53
CA ALA A 154 10.96 11.73 7.62
C ALA A 154 9.74 10.91 7.14
N ASN A 155 9.18 11.24 5.98
CA ASN A 155 8.00 10.54 5.46
C ASN A 155 8.33 9.15 4.89
N ILE A 156 9.43 9.01 4.14
CA ILE A 156 9.82 7.73 3.55
C ILE A 156 10.21 6.71 4.62
N THR A 157 10.96 7.12 5.65
CA THR A 157 11.33 6.24 6.77
C THR A 157 10.12 5.76 7.58
N SER A 158 9.03 6.53 7.58
CA SER A 158 7.83 6.23 8.37
C SER A 158 6.68 5.67 7.54
N MET A 159 6.86 5.48 6.22
CA MET A 159 5.75 5.27 5.30
C MET A 159 4.97 3.98 5.59
N TYR A 160 5.67 2.90 5.97
CA TYR A 160 4.99 1.66 6.38
C TYR A 160 4.05 1.90 7.56
N ALA A 161 4.49 2.67 8.56
CA ALA A 161 3.67 3.00 9.72
C ALA A 161 2.45 3.83 9.33
N TYR A 162 2.59 4.77 8.38
CA TYR A 162 1.48 5.56 7.87
C TYR A 162 0.42 4.68 7.20
N TYR A 163 0.84 3.72 6.38
CA TYR A 163 -0.09 2.76 5.78
C TYR A 163 -0.71 1.82 6.83
N GLN A 164 0.08 1.35 7.80
CA GLN A 164 -0.40 0.47 8.87
C GLN A 164 -1.45 1.15 9.78
N ASN A 165 -1.22 2.42 10.10
CA ASN A 165 -2.02 3.16 11.07
C ASN A 165 -3.16 3.98 10.43
N ALA A 166 -3.27 3.97 9.09
CA ALA A 166 -4.43 4.51 8.41
C ALA A 166 -5.69 3.66 8.69
N GLU A 167 -6.83 4.33 8.80
CA GLU A 167 -8.13 3.65 8.96
C GLU A 167 -8.49 2.87 7.69
N VAL A 168 -8.16 3.45 6.52
CA VAL A 168 -8.39 2.83 5.21
C VAL A 168 -7.37 3.32 4.18
N CYS A 169 -6.89 2.39 3.37
CA CYS A 169 -6.11 2.66 2.16
C CYS A 169 -7.03 2.59 0.93
N TYR A 170 -7.19 3.70 0.23
CA TYR A 170 -7.82 3.72 -1.08
C TYR A 170 -6.75 3.49 -2.15
N VAL A 171 -6.91 2.42 -2.93
CA VAL A 171 -6.03 2.13 -4.06
C VAL A 171 -6.72 2.62 -5.33
N TYR A 172 -6.12 3.62 -5.98
CA TYR A 172 -6.61 4.17 -7.24
C TYR A 172 -5.82 3.59 -8.42
N LEU A 173 -6.51 2.83 -9.28
CA LEU A 173 -5.96 2.14 -10.44
C LEU A 173 -6.36 2.85 -11.73
N ASN A 174 -5.48 3.72 -12.23
CA ASN A 174 -5.71 4.54 -13.41
C ASN A 174 -5.77 3.72 -14.73
N ASP A 175 -5.21 2.51 -14.74
CA ASP A 175 -5.12 1.62 -15.88
C ASP A 175 -6.19 0.52 -15.90
N VAL A 176 -7.12 0.55 -14.93
CA VAL A 176 -8.19 -0.43 -14.79
C VAL A 176 -9.53 0.17 -15.23
N ILE A 177 -10.35 -0.64 -15.92
CA ILE A 177 -11.73 -0.27 -16.28
C ILE A 177 -12.71 -1.12 -15.47
N LYS A 178 -12.49 -2.44 -15.40
CA LYS A 178 -13.38 -3.40 -14.71
C LYS A 178 -12.61 -4.15 -13.63
N ARG A 179 -13.32 -4.67 -12.62
CA ARG A 179 -12.75 -5.45 -11.50
C ARG A 179 -11.79 -6.56 -11.96
N ARG A 180 -12.14 -7.30 -13.00
CA ARG A 180 -11.28 -8.38 -13.52
C ARG A 180 -9.95 -7.86 -14.06
N ASP A 181 -9.89 -6.61 -14.53
CA ASP A 181 -8.69 -6.05 -15.15
C ASP A 181 -7.61 -5.73 -14.12
N ILE A 182 -7.96 -5.65 -12.82
CA ILE A 182 -6.98 -5.57 -11.71
C ILE A 182 -5.97 -6.70 -11.80
N CYS A 183 -6.47 -7.92 -12.01
CA CYS A 183 -5.64 -9.13 -12.01
C CYS A 183 -5.40 -9.68 -13.43
N TYR A 184 -6.21 -9.27 -14.41
CA TYR A 184 -6.17 -9.79 -15.77
C TYR A 184 -6.14 -8.65 -16.80
N GLY A 185 -4.94 -8.13 -17.11
CA GLY A 185 -4.74 -7.12 -18.15
C GLY A 185 -4.62 -7.72 -19.57
N ARG A 186 -4.98 -6.94 -20.60
CA ARG A 186 -4.59 -7.23 -22.00
C ARG A 186 -3.30 -6.47 -22.32
N ASN A 187 -2.15 -7.06 -22.01
CA ASN A 187 -0.88 -6.60 -22.57
C ASN A 187 -0.36 -7.61 -23.60
N GLU A 188 0.65 -7.21 -24.38
CA GLU A 188 1.30 -8.03 -25.42
C GLU A 188 1.87 -9.36 -24.87
N PHE A 189 2.02 -9.45 -23.54
CA PHE A 189 2.59 -10.57 -22.80
C PHE A 189 1.57 -11.50 -22.14
N GLY A 190 0.27 -11.23 -22.31
CA GLY A 190 -0.81 -11.99 -21.68
C GLY A 190 -0.99 -11.69 -20.19
N GLN A 191 -2.22 -11.39 -19.77
CA GLN A 191 -2.73 -11.39 -18.39
C GLN A 191 -1.71 -11.03 -17.28
N MET A 192 -1.43 -9.73 -17.07
CA MET A 192 -0.51 -9.28 -16.00
C MET A 192 -1.11 -8.27 -15.00
N GLY A 193 -2.45 -8.15 -14.94
CA GLY A 193 -3.13 -7.18 -14.08
C GLY A 193 -2.74 -5.71 -14.27
N SER A 194 -3.09 -4.89 -13.27
CA SER A 194 -2.73 -3.47 -13.18
C SER A 194 -1.23 -3.28 -12.95
N ASP A 195 -0.66 -2.23 -13.54
CA ASP A 195 0.72 -1.81 -13.33
C ASP A 195 0.99 -1.39 -11.88
N TRP A 196 -0.02 -1.01 -11.11
CA TRP A 196 0.13 -0.81 -9.68
C TRP A 196 0.68 -2.07 -8.99
N LEU A 197 0.20 -3.28 -9.37
CA LEU A 197 0.70 -4.54 -8.82
C LEU A 197 2.15 -4.87 -9.20
N LYS A 198 2.79 -4.08 -10.06
CA LYS A 198 4.19 -4.27 -10.49
C LYS A 198 5.14 -3.26 -9.84
N ARG A 199 4.66 -2.24 -9.11
CA ARG A 199 5.52 -1.24 -8.47
C ARG A 199 6.20 -1.83 -7.22
N GLY A 200 7.41 -1.36 -6.92
CA GLY A 200 8.16 -1.76 -5.71
C GLY A 200 7.42 -1.45 -4.41
N TRP A 201 6.90 -0.22 -4.26
CA TRP A 201 6.23 0.23 -3.03
C TRP A 201 4.89 -0.46 -2.73
N THR A 202 4.26 -1.07 -3.74
CA THR A 202 2.95 -1.72 -3.62
C THR A 202 2.85 -2.73 -2.48
N MET A 203 3.94 -3.41 -2.12
CA MET A 203 3.91 -4.37 -1.02
C MET A 203 3.60 -3.70 0.31
N GLN A 204 4.22 -2.56 0.61
CA GLN A 204 3.91 -1.81 1.83
C GLN A 204 2.48 -1.24 1.76
N GLU A 205 2.10 -0.69 0.59
CA GLU A 205 0.78 -0.10 0.36
C GLU A 205 -0.38 -1.13 0.45
N LEU A 206 -0.09 -2.41 0.19
CA LEU A 206 -1.05 -3.52 0.21
C LEU A 206 -1.09 -4.27 1.55
N ILE A 207 0.08 -4.58 2.11
CA ILE A 207 0.23 -5.46 3.28
C ILE A 207 0.01 -4.66 4.57
N ALA A 208 0.59 -3.46 4.69
CA ALA A 208 0.57 -2.71 5.93
C ALA A 208 -0.86 -2.31 6.37
N PRO A 209 -1.73 -1.74 5.50
CA PRO A 209 -3.04 -1.29 5.92
C PRO A 209 -3.97 -2.47 6.26
N ARG A 210 -4.76 -2.30 7.31
CA ARG A 210 -5.84 -3.25 7.68
C ARG A 210 -6.91 -3.31 6.60
N THR A 211 -7.37 -2.15 6.18
CA THR A 211 -8.42 -2.02 5.16
C THR A 211 -7.81 -1.46 3.88
N VAL A 212 -8.01 -2.16 2.77
CA VAL A 212 -7.61 -1.70 1.44
C VAL A 212 -8.81 -1.84 0.51
N ILE A 213 -9.19 -0.75 -0.14
CA ILE A 213 -10.33 -0.69 -1.08
C ILE A 213 -9.83 -0.25 -2.45
N PHE A 214 -10.18 -1.01 -3.48
CA PHE A 214 -9.72 -0.78 -4.85
C PHE A 214 -10.77 -0.02 -5.66
N PHE A 215 -10.30 1.02 -6.34
CA PHE A 215 -11.07 1.84 -7.27
C PHE A 215 -10.39 1.89 -8.62
N ASN A 216 -11.19 2.00 -9.69
CA ASN A 216 -10.65 2.22 -11.03
C ASN A 216 -10.45 3.72 -11.34
N GLN A 217 -10.04 4.02 -12.58
CA GLN A 217 -9.85 5.38 -13.08
C GLN A 217 -11.07 6.31 -13.00
N HIS A 218 -12.28 5.76 -12.81
CA HIS A 218 -13.52 6.50 -12.67
C HIS A 218 -14.05 6.51 -11.22
N TRP A 219 -13.20 6.16 -10.24
CA TRP A 219 -13.58 6.03 -8.84
C TRP A 219 -14.72 5.02 -8.60
N MET A 220 -14.84 4.01 -9.46
CA MET A 220 -15.78 2.91 -9.27
C MET A 220 -15.16 1.85 -8.36
N TYR A 221 -15.90 1.45 -7.33
CA TYR A 221 -15.51 0.37 -6.42
C TYR A 221 -15.33 -0.94 -7.19
N LEU A 222 -14.19 -1.60 -6.97
CA LEU A 222 -13.85 -2.88 -7.59
C LEU A 222 -13.87 -4.04 -6.61
N GLY A 223 -13.62 -3.77 -5.33
CA GLY A 223 -13.53 -4.75 -4.28
C GLY A 223 -12.61 -4.29 -3.17
N ASP A 224 -12.65 -4.96 -2.03
CA ASP A 224 -11.63 -4.84 -0.99
C ASP A 224 -10.53 -5.92 -1.13
N LYS A 225 -9.44 -5.77 -0.36
CA LYS A 225 -8.32 -6.74 -0.35
C LYS A 225 -8.76 -8.16 -0.07
N HIS A 226 -9.70 -8.40 0.84
CA HIS A 226 -10.18 -9.75 1.10
C HIS A 226 -10.94 -10.29 -0.11
N GLN A 227 -11.85 -9.54 -0.72
CA GLN A 227 -12.60 -9.95 -1.90
C GLN A 227 -11.73 -10.19 -3.15
N LEU A 228 -10.55 -9.58 -3.23
CA LEU A 228 -9.63 -9.66 -4.37
C LEU A 228 -8.39 -10.53 -4.10
N ARG A 229 -8.26 -11.09 -2.88
CA ARG A 229 -7.06 -11.79 -2.41
C ARG A 229 -6.59 -12.92 -3.32
N GLU A 230 -7.50 -13.68 -3.93
CA GLU A 230 -7.16 -14.79 -4.84
C GLU A 230 -6.38 -14.29 -6.05
N GLY A 231 -6.90 -13.26 -6.73
CA GLY A 231 -6.25 -12.69 -7.90
C GLY A 231 -4.98 -11.90 -7.54
N VAL A 232 -4.99 -11.19 -6.41
CA VAL A 232 -3.82 -10.47 -5.90
C VAL A 232 -2.71 -11.47 -5.53
N SER A 233 -3.03 -12.56 -4.84
CA SER A 233 -2.10 -13.63 -4.48
C SER A 233 -1.50 -14.30 -5.71
N ALA A 234 -2.31 -14.57 -6.74
CA ALA A 234 -1.83 -15.19 -7.97
C ALA A 234 -0.75 -14.37 -8.71
N ILE A 235 -0.75 -13.05 -8.54
CA ILE A 235 0.19 -12.13 -9.20
C ILE A 235 1.37 -11.76 -8.31
N THR A 236 1.09 -11.54 -7.03
CA THR A 236 2.08 -11.03 -6.07
C THR A 236 2.82 -12.14 -5.33
N TYR A 237 2.29 -13.37 -5.38
CA TYR A 237 2.72 -14.54 -4.62
C TYR A 237 2.62 -14.39 -3.10
N ILE A 238 1.99 -13.31 -2.61
CA ILE A 238 1.71 -13.15 -1.19
C ILE A 238 0.66 -14.21 -0.79
N PRO A 239 0.89 -14.97 0.30
CA PRO A 239 -0.07 -15.96 0.78
C PRO A 239 -1.45 -15.37 1.09
N LEU A 240 -2.51 -16.14 0.83
CA LEU A 240 -3.89 -15.74 1.16
C LEU A 240 -4.06 -15.45 2.65
N SER A 241 -3.34 -16.16 3.52
CA SER A 241 -3.31 -15.96 4.97
C SER A 241 -2.79 -14.58 5.36
N ILE A 242 -1.76 -14.07 4.66
CA ILE A 242 -1.24 -12.71 4.87
C ILE A 242 -2.23 -11.67 4.35
N LEU A 243 -2.79 -11.86 3.15
CA LEU A 243 -3.76 -10.91 2.56
C LEU A 243 -5.08 -10.82 3.33
N SER A 244 -5.46 -11.91 4.00
CA SER A 244 -6.64 -11.98 4.88
C SER A 244 -6.32 -11.59 6.33
N GLY A 245 -5.04 -11.45 6.67
CA GLY A 245 -4.58 -11.10 8.00
C GLY A 245 -4.56 -12.23 9.04
N GLU A 246 -4.78 -13.46 8.61
CA GLU A 246 -4.75 -14.66 9.47
C GLU A 246 -3.34 -15.01 9.95
N GLN A 247 -2.31 -14.63 9.19
CA GLN A 247 -0.91 -14.88 9.49
C GLN A 247 -0.13 -13.56 9.64
N SER A 248 0.88 -13.56 10.51
CA SER A 248 1.74 -12.40 10.72
C SER A 248 2.80 -12.30 9.62
N LEU A 249 3.16 -11.08 9.22
CA LEU A 249 4.26 -10.90 8.27
C LEU A 249 5.58 -11.45 8.83
N GLN A 250 5.77 -11.34 10.15
CA GLN A 250 6.92 -11.82 10.90
C GLN A 250 7.04 -13.36 10.91
N ASP A 251 5.97 -14.09 10.59
CA ASP A 251 5.99 -15.56 10.49
C ASP A 251 6.51 -16.04 9.12
N ILE A 252 6.72 -15.12 8.18
CA ILE A 252 7.21 -15.42 6.84
C ILE A 252 8.73 -15.25 6.82
N ASP A 253 9.38 -16.29 6.31
CA ASP A 253 10.79 -16.28 5.98
C ASP A 253 11.25 -15.01 5.23
N ASP A 254 12.37 -14.45 5.66
CA ASP A 254 12.96 -13.22 5.11
C ASP A 254 13.20 -13.28 3.60
N LEU A 255 13.77 -14.37 3.10
CA LEU A 255 14.06 -14.49 1.66
C LEU A 255 12.78 -14.62 0.84
N THR A 256 11.75 -15.26 1.40
CA THR A 256 10.40 -15.31 0.83
C THR A 256 9.74 -13.93 0.82
N ARG A 257 9.86 -13.14 1.90
CA ARG A 257 9.38 -11.74 1.91
C ARG A 257 10.10 -10.90 0.86
N MET A 258 11.41 -11.09 0.72
CA MET A 258 12.23 -10.40 -0.26
C MET A 258 11.86 -10.79 -1.70
N SER A 259 11.51 -12.06 -1.95
CA SER A 259 11.12 -12.56 -3.27
C SER A 259 9.88 -11.87 -3.83
N TRP A 260 8.99 -11.37 -2.97
CA TRP A 260 7.83 -10.59 -3.38
C TRP A 260 8.19 -9.30 -4.11
N ALA A 261 9.42 -8.80 -3.96
CA ALA A 261 9.93 -7.62 -4.64
C ALA A 261 10.73 -7.91 -5.93
N THR A 262 11.11 -9.15 -6.20
CA THR A 262 12.09 -9.52 -7.24
C THR A 262 11.71 -9.10 -8.67
N ASN A 263 10.43 -9.06 -9.02
CA ASN A 263 10.00 -8.65 -10.37
C ASN A 263 9.26 -7.30 -10.40
N ARG A 264 9.52 -6.46 -9.38
CA ARG A 264 8.90 -5.15 -9.27
C ARG A 264 9.77 -4.04 -9.85
N VAL A 265 9.10 -3.05 -10.43
CA VAL A 265 9.71 -1.90 -11.08
C VAL A 265 9.64 -0.69 -10.13
N THR A 266 10.72 0.08 -10.09
CA THR A 266 10.80 1.35 -9.37
C THR A 266 11.19 2.47 -10.33
N THR A 267 10.68 3.68 -10.09
CA THR A 267 11.03 4.86 -10.91
C THR A 267 12.45 5.32 -10.59
N LYS A 268 12.78 5.38 -9.30
CA LYS A 268 14.14 5.65 -8.82
C LYS A 268 14.83 4.31 -8.56
N PRO A 269 16.06 4.08 -9.04
CA PRO A 269 16.77 2.82 -8.81
C PRO A 269 16.93 2.48 -7.32
N GLN A 270 17.18 3.48 -6.47
CA GLN A 270 17.38 3.34 -5.02
C GLN A 270 16.12 2.84 -4.30
N ASP A 271 14.93 3.12 -4.84
CA ASP A 271 13.66 2.65 -4.26
C ASP A 271 13.54 1.14 -4.24
N LYS A 272 14.33 0.40 -5.04
CA LYS A 272 14.39 -1.06 -4.93
C LYS A 272 14.82 -1.50 -3.53
N ALA A 273 15.64 -0.70 -2.85
CA ALA A 273 16.03 -0.93 -1.45
C ALA A 273 14.99 -0.32 -0.49
N TYR A 274 14.62 0.95 -0.67
CA TYR A 274 13.74 1.66 0.26
C TYR A 274 12.32 1.06 0.36
N CYS A 275 11.83 0.44 -0.72
CA CYS A 275 10.52 -0.23 -0.72
C CYS A 275 10.50 -1.53 0.09
N LEU A 276 11.65 -2.06 0.53
CA LEU A 276 11.72 -3.26 1.35
C LEU A 276 11.69 -2.97 2.85
N GLN A 277 12.18 -1.81 3.30
CA GLN A 277 12.46 -1.53 4.72
C GLN A 277 11.27 -1.88 5.66
N GLY A 278 10.06 -1.51 5.26
CA GLY A 278 8.84 -1.71 6.05
C GLY A 278 8.41 -3.18 6.15
N LEU A 279 8.73 -3.99 5.14
CA LEU A 279 8.43 -5.42 5.16
C LEU A 279 9.28 -6.19 6.18
N PHE A 280 10.42 -5.62 6.58
CA PHE A 280 11.36 -6.20 7.55
C PHE A 280 11.38 -5.44 8.88
N GLY A 281 10.60 -4.36 9.03
CA GLY A 281 10.59 -3.56 10.25
C GLY A 281 11.93 -2.85 10.51
N VAL A 282 12.72 -2.60 9.47
CA VAL A 282 13.96 -1.82 9.54
C VAL A 282 13.75 -0.41 9.02
N THR A 283 14.61 0.52 9.43
CA THR A 283 14.54 1.93 9.03
C THR A 283 15.79 2.30 8.24
N LEU A 284 15.61 2.83 7.03
CA LEU A 284 16.68 3.31 6.18
C LEU A 284 16.36 4.72 5.70
N VAL A 285 17.22 5.69 6.06
CA VAL A 285 17.08 7.08 5.60
C VAL A 285 17.36 7.13 4.09
N PRO A 286 16.44 7.62 3.25
CA PRO A 286 16.67 7.66 1.81
C PRO A 286 17.77 8.66 1.45
N ASP A 287 18.69 8.20 0.62
CA ASP A 287 19.62 9.04 -0.14
C ASP A 287 19.38 8.76 -1.63
N TYR A 288 19.00 9.80 -2.39
CA TYR A 288 18.76 9.68 -3.83
C TYR A 288 19.94 10.16 -4.67
N GLU A 289 21.02 10.63 -4.03
CA GLU A 289 22.28 11.02 -4.69
C GLU A 289 23.25 9.83 -4.81
N GLU A 290 23.05 8.77 -4.02
CA GLU A 290 23.82 7.53 -4.14
C GLU A 290 23.31 6.61 -5.27
N ASP A 291 24.16 5.68 -5.72
CA ASP A 291 23.76 4.64 -6.64
C ASP A 291 22.94 3.53 -5.95
N MET A 292 22.25 2.73 -6.77
CA MET A 292 21.41 1.62 -6.30
C MET A 292 22.19 0.60 -5.46
N ALA A 293 23.42 0.26 -5.83
CA ALA A 293 24.22 -0.74 -5.13
C ALA A 293 24.54 -0.28 -3.71
N ARG A 294 24.87 1.01 -3.53
CA ARG A 294 25.09 1.61 -2.22
C ARG A 294 23.82 1.60 -1.38
N SER A 295 22.66 1.96 -1.94
CA SER A 295 21.39 1.88 -1.21
C SER A 295 21.08 0.46 -0.73
N PHE A 296 21.36 -0.55 -1.55
CA PHE A 296 21.19 -1.94 -1.15
C PHE A 296 22.20 -2.42 -0.11
N ASN A 297 23.45 -1.96 -0.16
CA ASN A 297 24.43 -2.30 0.87
C ASN A 297 24.01 -1.73 2.24
N ARG A 298 23.52 -0.48 2.27
CA ARG A 298 22.97 0.13 3.50
C ARG A 298 21.72 -0.58 4.00
N LEU A 299 20.84 -1.02 3.10
CA LEU A 299 19.71 -1.89 3.47
C LEU A 299 20.22 -3.22 4.04
N GLY A 300 21.21 -3.84 3.41
CA GLY A 300 21.79 -5.09 3.85
C GLY A 300 22.39 -5.01 5.25
N GLU A 301 23.08 -3.91 5.56
CA GLU A 301 23.64 -3.65 6.89
C GLU A 301 22.53 -3.65 7.95
N VAL A 302 21.48 -2.84 7.78
CA VAL A 302 20.38 -2.78 8.75
C VAL A 302 19.55 -4.07 8.80
N LEU A 303 19.44 -4.80 7.68
CA LEU A 303 18.75 -6.10 7.65
C LEU A 303 19.55 -7.16 8.38
N CYS A 304 20.84 -7.28 8.13
CA CYS A 304 21.70 -8.26 8.78
C CYS A 304 21.90 -7.97 10.27
N ASP A 305 21.85 -6.70 10.69
CA ASP A 305 21.82 -6.34 12.11
C ASP A 305 20.53 -6.80 12.80
N ALA A 306 19.38 -6.65 12.14
CA ALA A 306 18.08 -7.05 12.66
C ALA A 306 17.84 -8.58 12.55
N HIS A 307 18.42 -9.21 11.52
CA HIS A 307 18.25 -10.60 11.14
C HIS A 307 19.62 -11.25 10.84
N PRO A 308 20.45 -11.56 11.87
CA PRO A 308 21.82 -12.04 11.70
C PRO A 308 21.93 -13.34 10.89
N GLU A 309 20.90 -14.18 10.89
CA GLU A 309 20.81 -15.40 10.11
C GLU A 309 20.90 -15.17 8.60
N LEU A 310 20.58 -13.96 8.11
CA LEU A 310 20.70 -13.62 6.69
C LEU A 310 22.15 -13.68 6.21
N ILE A 311 23.13 -13.39 7.06
CA ILE A 311 24.55 -13.43 6.69
C ILE A 311 24.93 -14.83 6.22
N GLU A 312 24.63 -15.86 7.03
CA GLU A 312 24.93 -17.25 6.70
C GLU A 312 24.11 -17.72 5.49
N ARG A 313 22.81 -17.40 5.47
CA ARG A 313 21.89 -17.86 4.43
C ARG A 313 22.19 -17.29 3.05
N LEU A 314 22.65 -16.05 2.98
CA LEU A 314 23.06 -15.38 1.75
C LEU A 314 24.53 -15.64 1.41
N GLY A 315 25.30 -16.25 2.31
CA GLY A 315 26.74 -16.47 2.13
C GLY A 315 27.54 -15.17 2.09
N ILE A 316 27.14 -14.17 2.89
CA ILE A 316 27.79 -12.87 2.94
C ILE A 316 29.12 -12.99 3.69
N PRO A 317 30.24 -12.49 3.12
CA PRO A 317 31.53 -12.46 3.80
C PRO A 317 31.49 -11.65 5.11
N GLN A 318 32.22 -12.10 6.14
CA GLN A 318 32.12 -11.54 7.50
C GLN A 318 32.44 -10.03 7.61
N ASN A 319 33.31 -9.51 6.73
CA ASN A 319 33.71 -8.09 6.71
C ASN A 319 33.11 -7.34 5.50
N PHE A 320 32.04 -7.86 4.90
CA PHE A 320 31.44 -7.30 3.68
C PHE A 320 31.00 -5.85 3.87
N PHE A 321 30.29 -5.54 4.96
CA PHE A 321 29.78 -4.19 5.22
C PHE A 321 30.87 -3.20 5.66
N ASP A 322 32.00 -3.68 6.20
CA ASP A 322 33.14 -2.82 6.54
C ASP A 322 33.85 -2.28 5.29
N ASN A 323 33.95 -3.10 4.23
CA ASN A 323 34.65 -2.77 2.99
C ASN A 323 33.88 -3.25 1.76
N PRO A 324 32.67 -2.70 1.48
CA PRO A 324 31.83 -3.20 0.39
C PRO A 324 32.48 -3.05 -0.99
N GLY A 325 33.38 -2.08 -1.16
CA GLY A 325 34.12 -1.86 -2.41
C GLY A 325 35.22 -2.88 -2.71
N GLU A 326 35.57 -3.76 -1.76
CA GLU A 326 36.53 -4.87 -2.00
C GLU A 326 35.88 -6.06 -2.73
N TYR A 327 34.55 -6.11 -2.79
CA TYR A 327 33.81 -7.21 -3.38
C TYR A 327 33.19 -6.81 -4.72
N GLU A 328 33.22 -7.71 -5.69
CA GLU A 328 32.58 -7.51 -6.99
C GLU A 328 31.04 -7.53 -6.88
N LYS A 329 30.51 -8.30 -5.92
CA LYS A 329 29.08 -8.41 -5.63
C LYS A 329 28.65 -7.39 -4.57
N SER A 330 27.56 -6.69 -4.83
CA SER A 330 26.81 -5.92 -3.84
C SER A 330 25.89 -6.81 -3.01
N PHE A 331 25.31 -6.29 -1.92
CA PHE A 331 24.29 -6.99 -1.15
C PHE A 331 23.09 -7.38 -2.04
N TYR A 332 22.73 -6.52 -3.00
CA TYR A 332 21.71 -6.84 -4.00
C TYR A 332 22.04 -8.13 -4.72
N ASP A 333 23.27 -8.34 -5.18
CA ASP A 333 23.63 -9.54 -5.93
C ASP A 333 23.49 -10.82 -5.09
N PHE A 334 23.90 -10.78 -3.82
CA PHE A 334 23.73 -11.92 -2.89
C PHE A 334 22.24 -12.22 -2.63
N ALA A 335 21.48 -11.18 -2.29
CA ALA A 335 20.08 -11.28 -1.92
C ALA A 335 19.17 -11.63 -3.11
N TRP A 336 19.46 -11.06 -4.28
CA TRP A 336 18.64 -11.19 -5.47
C TRP A 336 18.79 -12.56 -6.14
N ASP A 337 20.00 -13.12 -6.16
CA ASP A 337 20.22 -14.49 -6.66
C ASP A 337 19.31 -15.49 -5.92
N LYS A 338 19.26 -15.40 -4.58
CA LYS A 338 18.45 -16.30 -3.74
C LYS A 338 16.95 -16.01 -3.77
N SER A 339 16.56 -14.74 -3.72
CA SER A 339 15.15 -14.38 -3.79
C SER A 339 14.54 -14.65 -5.17
N ALA A 340 15.32 -14.57 -6.25
CA ALA A 340 14.90 -14.97 -7.58
C ALA A 340 14.64 -16.48 -7.71
N GLU A 341 15.50 -17.33 -7.14
CA GLU A 341 15.26 -18.78 -7.07
C GLU A 341 13.89 -19.08 -6.44
N ILE A 342 13.62 -18.50 -5.27
CA ILE A 342 12.34 -18.65 -4.55
C ILE A 342 11.17 -18.13 -5.40
N TRP A 343 11.33 -16.96 -6.03
CA TRP A 343 10.30 -16.39 -6.89
C TRP A 343 9.95 -17.33 -8.05
N TYR A 344 10.95 -17.95 -8.70
CA TYR A 344 10.73 -18.89 -9.79
C TYR A 344 10.01 -20.15 -9.31
N GLU A 345 10.32 -20.66 -8.13
CA GLU A 345 9.60 -21.78 -7.52
C GLU A 345 8.11 -21.43 -7.32
N MET A 346 7.82 -20.27 -6.74
CA MET A 346 6.44 -19.79 -6.55
C MET A 346 5.71 -19.60 -7.88
N TYR A 347 6.39 -19.06 -8.90
CA TYR A 347 5.86 -18.92 -10.25
C TYR A 347 5.52 -20.29 -10.87
N ALA A 348 6.46 -21.24 -10.81
CA ALA A 348 6.28 -22.58 -11.35
C ALA A 348 5.12 -23.32 -10.67
N GLU A 349 4.98 -23.19 -9.35
CA GLU A 349 3.84 -23.73 -8.62
C GLU A 349 2.51 -23.11 -9.06
N SER A 350 2.45 -21.78 -9.20
CA SER A 350 1.25 -21.06 -9.64
C SER A 350 0.84 -21.45 -11.06
N ARG A 351 1.81 -21.60 -11.96
CA ARG A 351 1.63 -22.12 -13.32
C ARG A 351 1.08 -23.55 -13.30
N ASN A 352 1.65 -24.44 -12.50
CA ASN A 352 1.22 -25.85 -12.42
C ASN A 352 -0.21 -26.01 -11.88
N ARG A 353 -0.66 -25.10 -11.00
CA ARG A 353 -2.06 -25.04 -10.50
C ARG A 353 -3.03 -24.46 -11.53
N GLY A 354 -2.56 -24.03 -12.69
CA GLY A 354 -3.39 -23.44 -13.75
C GLY A 354 -3.88 -22.03 -13.44
N HIS A 355 -3.31 -21.37 -12.44
CA HIS A 355 -3.63 -19.98 -12.09
C HIS A 355 -3.08 -18.99 -13.12
N ILE A 356 -2.05 -19.41 -13.88
CA ILE A 356 -1.43 -18.67 -14.98
C ILE A 356 -1.55 -19.51 -16.25
N LYS A 357 -2.28 -19.04 -17.27
CA LYS A 357 -2.37 -19.68 -18.60
C LYS A 357 -1.67 -18.80 -19.64
N GLY A 358 -0.70 -19.34 -20.38
CA GLY A 358 -0.20 -18.72 -21.62
C GLY A 358 1.31 -18.49 -21.76
N PHE A 359 2.17 -19.23 -21.06
CA PHE A 359 3.63 -19.00 -21.08
C PHE A 359 4.44 -20.18 -21.65
N ASP A 360 3.93 -20.87 -22.68
CA ASP A 360 4.63 -22.02 -23.28
C ASP A 360 5.79 -21.64 -24.23
N ASN A 361 6.04 -20.35 -24.48
CA ASN A 361 7.00 -19.88 -25.49
C ASN A 361 7.97 -18.78 -25.00
N TYR A 362 8.48 -18.85 -23.78
CA TYR A 362 9.55 -17.95 -23.35
C TYR A 362 10.76 -18.72 -22.82
N ASP A 363 11.87 -18.50 -23.51
CA ASP A 363 13.18 -19.11 -23.32
C ASP A 363 13.83 -18.51 -22.06
N GLU A 364 14.43 -19.35 -21.20
CA GLU A 364 15.11 -18.96 -19.96
C GLU A 364 16.16 -17.85 -20.16
N GLY A 365 16.63 -17.67 -21.40
CA GLY A 365 17.59 -16.65 -21.80
C GLY A 365 17.12 -15.19 -21.74
N SER A 366 15.81 -14.89 -21.79
CA SER A 366 15.34 -13.49 -21.82
C SER A 366 15.32 -12.80 -20.45
N LEU A 367 15.30 -13.56 -19.35
CA LEU A 367 15.35 -13.01 -17.99
C LEU A 367 16.80 -12.81 -17.53
N LEU A 368 17.75 -13.55 -18.11
CA LEU A 368 19.18 -13.30 -17.92
C LEU A 368 19.63 -11.96 -18.55
N SER A 369 18.87 -11.38 -19.47
CA SER A 369 19.19 -10.06 -20.04
C SER A 369 18.77 -8.87 -19.17
N SER A 370 18.02 -9.07 -18.07
CA SER A 370 17.78 -8.02 -17.07
C SER A 370 18.92 -7.92 -16.03
N ARG A 371 20.05 -8.60 -16.29
CA ARG A 371 21.30 -8.52 -15.51
C ARG A 371 22.18 -7.31 -15.86
N TYR A 372 21.70 -6.38 -16.69
CA TYR A 372 22.41 -5.17 -17.09
C TYR A 372 21.53 -3.92 -17.00
#